data_AF-A0A7G7YPK5-F1
#
_entry.id   AF-A0A7G7YPK5-F1
#
_cell.length_a   1.000
_cell.length_b   1.000
_cell.length_c   1.000
_cell.angle_alpha   90.00
_cell.angle_beta   90.00
_cell.angle_gamma   90.00
#
_symmetry.space_group_name_H-M   'P 1'
#
loop_
_entity.id
_entity.type
_entity.pdbx_description
1 polymer ?
#
loop_
_entity_poly.entity_id
_entity_poly.type
_entity_poly.pdbx_seq_one_letter_code
_entity_poly.pdbx_strand_id
1 'polypeptide(L)'
;MAAGDGTFQVVHNDALSEFLVDNTAVAVDSMGEYGSYTAPAWSTTKVPVAIAAVRNDPNAVAYIDEAIAASDNDAAEALWNSMGSRADVLTNQILREGGDYTRVFHAGSLSDDSLAFGETPWNLSDQARFASNLRCIADHQSVVNAMAALNNGHDYGLGLIPGAIFKGGWSG
;
A
#
# COMPACT_ATOMS: atom_id res chain seq x y z
N MET A 1 7.77 2.43 -40.37
CA MET A 1 7.60 3.25 -39.16
C MET A 1 7.38 2.26 -38.04
N ALA A 2 8.41 2.01 -37.24
CA ALA A 2 8.42 0.97 -36.22
C ALA A 2 7.68 1.47 -34.97
N ALA A 3 6.78 0.65 -34.45
CA ALA A 3 6.24 0.80 -33.11
C ALA A 3 7.39 0.51 -32.12
N GLY A 4 7.74 1.51 -31.32
CA GLY A 4 8.71 1.36 -30.24
C GLY A 4 8.12 0.46 -29.17
N ASP A 5 8.81 -0.64 -28.92
CA ASP A 5 8.70 -1.53 -27.79
C ASP A 5 8.88 -0.74 -26.49
N GLY A 6 7.76 -0.32 -25.89
CA GLY A 6 7.71 0.21 -24.53
C GLY A 6 8.10 -0.87 -23.53
N THR A 7 9.41 -1.12 -23.44
CA THR A 7 10.03 -1.89 -22.38
C THR A 7 9.75 -1.14 -21.08
N PHE A 8 8.70 -1.57 -20.38
CA PHE A 8 8.47 -1.21 -18.99
C PHE A 8 9.71 -1.69 -18.24
N GLN A 9 10.57 -0.74 -17.85
CA GLN A 9 11.78 -1.04 -17.11
C GLN A 9 11.34 -1.53 -15.73
N VAL A 10 11.20 -2.85 -15.59
CA VAL A 10 11.15 -3.56 -14.31
C VAL A 10 12.53 -3.46 -13.68
N VAL A 11 12.94 -2.24 -13.34
CA VAL A 11 14.21 -1.94 -12.70
C VAL A 11 13.81 -1.29 -11.38
N HIS A 12 13.48 -2.10 -10.38
CA HIS A 12 13.54 -1.72 -8.96
C HIS A 12 13.16 -2.86 -8.00
N ASN A 13 12.82 -4.05 -8.51
CA ASN A 13 12.63 -5.23 -7.67
C ASN A 13 13.96 -5.74 -7.04
N ASP A 14 15.11 -5.42 -7.66
CA ASP A 14 16.42 -5.92 -7.25
C ASP A 14 16.86 -5.37 -5.87
N ALA A 15 16.56 -4.11 -5.55
CA ALA A 15 16.96 -3.52 -4.26
C ALA A 15 16.17 -4.07 -3.07
N LEU A 16 14.91 -4.48 -3.29
CA LEU A 16 14.09 -5.11 -2.25
C LEU A 16 14.46 -6.58 -2.08
N SER A 17 14.80 -7.28 -3.17
CA SER A 17 15.22 -8.69 -3.14
C SER A 17 16.44 -8.96 -2.26
N GLU A 18 17.35 -7.99 -2.10
CA GLU A 18 18.50 -8.06 -1.20
C GLU A 18 18.13 -7.95 0.29
N PHE A 19 16.92 -7.49 0.62
CA PHE A 19 16.42 -7.29 1.98
C PHE A 19 15.37 -8.33 2.42
N LEU A 20 14.85 -9.15 1.50
CA LEU A 20 13.87 -10.19 1.82
C LEU A 20 14.59 -11.43 2.35
N VAL A 21 14.75 -11.51 3.67
CA VAL A 21 15.20 -12.74 4.34
C VAL A 21 13.97 -13.52 4.79
N ASP A 22 13.81 -14.73 4.22
CA ASP A 22 12.74 -15.71 4.47
C ASP A 22 11.31 -15.22 4.19
N ASN A 23 10.36 -16.17 4.15
CA ASN A 23 8.92 -16.08 3.81
C ASN A 23 8.07 -15.09 4.67
N THR A 24 8.60 -13.92 4.96
CA THR A 24 8.14 -12.95 5.96
C THR A 24 8.37 -11.51 5.55
N ALA A 25 8.79 -11.25 4.31
CA ALA A 25 9.10 -9.91 3.91
C ALA A 25 7.85 -9.16 3.41
N VAL A 26 7.52 -8.07 4.09
CA VAL A 26 6.51 -7.09 3.64
C VAL A 26 7.22 -6.08 2.78
N ALA A 27 6.87 -6.02 1.50
CA ALA A 27 7.50 -5.10 0.56
C ALA A 27 6.50 -4.06 0.06
N VAL A 28 7.02 -2.85 -0.13
CA VAL A 28 6.32 -1.67 -0.59
C VAL A 28 7.05 -1.16 -1.82
N ASP A 29 6.33 -0.99 -2.92
CA ASP A 29 6.88 -0.56 -4.21
C ASP A 29 6.18 0.71 -4.69
N SER A 30 6.95 1.68 -5.19
CA SER A 30 6.47 2.91 -5.81
C SER A 30 7.27 3.17 -7.10
N MET A 31 6.61 3.20 -8.25
CA MET A 31 7.27 3.46 -9.54
C MET A 31 7.27 4.96 -9.90
N GLY A 32 8.44 5.62 -9.87
CA GLY A 32 8.62 7.03 -10.26
C GLY A 32 10.04 7.35 -10.74
N GLU A 33 10.21 8.46 -11.48
CA GLU A 33 11.48 8.88 -12.08
C GLU A 33 12.60 9.06 -11.02
N TYR A 34 13.80 8.56 -11.33
CA TYR A 34 14.97 8.59 -10.45
C TYR A 34 15.24 10.00 -9.89
N GLY A 35 15.17 10.14 -8.56
CA GLY A 35 15.63 11.33 -7.86
C GLY A 35 14.63 12.01 -6.93
N SER A 36 13.86 11.24 -6.15
CA SER A 36 13.25 11.74 -4.91
C SER A 36 13.06 10.58 -3.94
N TYR A 37 13.60 10.66 -2.73
CA TYR A 37 13.39 9.64 -1.68
C TYR A 37 11.94 9.62 -1.15
N THR A 38 11.13 10.58 -1.57
CA THR A 38 9.72 10.75 -1.21
C THR A 38 8.90 10.90 -2.48
N ALA A 39 7.94 10.00 -2.68
CA ALA A 39 6.99 10.01 -3.80
C ALA A 39 5.57 9.89 -3.24
N PRO A 40 4.51 10.17 -4.03
CA PRO A 40 3.16 9.78 -3.64
C PRO A 40 3.11 8.30 -3.30
N ALA A 41 2.37 7.96 -2.25
CA ALA A 41 2.24 6.61 -1.75
C ALA A 41 1.36 5.70 -2.63
N TRP A 42 0.48 6.30 -3.42
CA TRP A 42 -0.54 5.63 -4.23
C TRP A 42 -1.27 4.55 -3.43
N SER A 43 -1.39 3.34 -3.98
CA SER A 43 -2.11 2.23 -3.34
C SER A 43 -1.41 1.63 -2.11
N THR A 44 -0.17 2.01 -1.79
CA THR A 44 0.50 1.56 -0.56
C THR A 44 -0.22 2.09 0.68
N THR A 45 -0.71 3.34 0.67
CA THR A 45 -1.44 3.94 1.81
C THR A 45 -2.71 3.16 2.20
N LYS A 46 -3.23 2.29 1.31
CA LYS A 46 -4.38 1.44 1.62
C LYS A 46 -4.13 0.52 2.82
N VAL A 47 -2.89 0.09 3.06
CA VAL A 47 -2.55 -0.80 4.18
C VAL A 47 -2.85 -0.16 5.55
N PRO A 48 -2.28 1.01 5.91
CA PRO A 48 -2.62 1.65 7.18
C PRO A 48 -4.09 2.11 7.24
N VAL A 49 -4.71 2.52 6.11
CA VAL A 49 -6.13 2.87 6.05
C VAL A 49 -7.03 1.68 6.40
N ALA A 50 -6.74 0.51 5.82
CA ALA A 50 -7.50 -0.71 6.04
C ALA A 50 -7.44 -1.19 7.49
N ILE A 51 -6.24 -1.17 8.11
CA ILE A 51 -6.08 -1.53 9.53
C ILE A 51 -6.86 -0.54 10.41
N ALA A 52 -6.74 0.76 10.13
CA ALA A 52 -7.45 1.79 10.88
C ALA A 52 -8.98 1.63 10.79
N ALA A 53 -9.49 1.33 9.59
CA ALA A 53 -10.91 1.15 9.33
C ALA A 53 -11.47 -0.09 10.05
N VAL A 54 -10.79 -1.24 9.98
CA VAL A 54 -11.21 -2.48 10.67
C VAL A 54 -11.17 -2.31 12.19
N ARG A 55 -10.16 -1.59 12.71
CA ARG A 55 -10.07 -1.29 14.14
C ARG A 55 -11.17 -0.34 14.61
N ASN A 56 -11.59 0.60 13.76
CA ASN A 56 -12.68 1.52 14.05
C ASN A 56 -14.06 0.83 13.98
N ASP A 57 -14.27 -0.04 12.99
CA ASP A 57 -15.48 -0.86 12.83
C ASP A 57 -15.10 -2.24 12.25
N PRO A 58 -15.24 -3.34 13.01
CA PRO A 58 -14.95 -4.68 12.51
C PRO A 58 -15.71 -5.08 11.24
N ASN A 59 -16.87 -4.46 10.95
CA ASN A 59 -17.62 -4.73 9.73
C ASN A 59 -16.92 -4.21 8.46
N ALA A 60 -15.96 -3.28 8.60
CA ALA A 60 -15.15 -2.79 7.50
C ALA A 60 -14.29 -3.90 6.85
N VAL A 61 -14.15 -5.06 7.51
CA VAL A 61 -13.49 -6.25 6.95
C VAL A 61 -14.06 -6.68 5.59
N ALA A 62 -15.33 -6.35 5.31
CA ALA A 62 -16.01 -6.65 4.05
C ALA A 62 -15.36 -6.01 2.82
N TYR A 63 -14.56 -4.96 2.98
CA TYR A 63 -13.90 -4.25 1.86
C TYR A 63 -12.42 -4.62 1.71
N ILE A 64 -11.86 -5.45 2.59
CA ILE A 64 -10.42 -5.70 2.67
C ILE A 64 -9.87 -6.40 1.43
N ASP A 65 -10.54 -7.46 0.97
CA ASP A 65 -10.03 -8.24 -0.17
C ASP A 65 -9.97 -7.39 -1.44
N GLU A 66 -11.02 -6.61 -1.73
CA GLU A 66 -11.03 -5.72 -2.90
C GLU A 66 -10.01 -4.58 -2.77
N ALA A 67 -9.97 -3.90 -1.62
CA ALA A 67 -9.05 -2.77 -1.43
C ALA A 67 -7.57 -3.19 -1.40
N ILE A 68 -7.25 -4.35 -0.81
CA ILE A 68 -5.87 -4.78 -0.56
C ILE A 68 -5.38 -5.75 -1.63
N ALA A 69 -6.14 -6.81 -1.95
CA ALA A 69 -5.72 -7.83 -2.91
C ALA A 69 -5.99 -7.39 -4.36
N ALA A 70 -7.17 -6.82 -4.65
CA ALA A 70 -7.48 -6.30 -5.99
C ALA A 70 -6.99 -4.85 -6.20
N SER A 71 -6.57 -4.17 -5.13
CA SER A 71 -6.16 -2.76 -5.18
C SER A 71 -7.28 -1.83 -5.70
N ASP A 72 -8.54 -2.19 -5.47
CA ASP A 72 -9.72 -1.41 -5.86
C ASP A 72 -9.74 -0.06 -5.11
N ASN A 73 -10.10 1.02 -5.80
CA ASN A 73 -10.13 2.36 -5.22
C ASN A 73 -11.45 2.65 -4.51
N ASP A 74 -12.59 2.20 -5.02
CA ASP A 74 -13.90 2.41 -4.40
C ASP A 74 -13.99 1.71 -3.05
N ALA A 75 -13.47 0.48 -2.96
CA ALA A 75 -13.38 -0.26 -1.70
C ALA A 75 -12.45 0.45 -0.70
N ALA A 76 -11.34 1.02 -1.16
CA ALA A 76 -10.42 1.77 -0.31
C ALA A 76 -11.01 3.10 0.17
N GLU A 77 -11.79 3.77 -0.67
CA GLU A 77 -12.54 4.97 -0.33
C GLU A 77 -13.68 4.66 0.65
N ALA A 78 -14.34 3.49 0.52
CA ALA A 78 -15.32 3.02 1.50
C ALA A 78 -14.70 2.77 2.88
N LEU A 79 -13.48 2.20 2.93
CA LEU A 79 -12.72 2.06 4.17
C LEU A 79 -12.37 3.42 4.80
N TRP A 80 -11.93 4.38 3.99
CA TRP A 80 -11.63 5.73 4.45
C TRP A 80 -12.88 6.41 5.04
N ASN A 81 -13.99 6.37 4.30
CA ASN A 81 -15.24 7.00 4.69
C ASN A 81 -15.90 6.38 5.92
N SER A 82 -15.70 5.08 6.20
CA SER A 82 -16.23 4.43 7.41
C SER A 82 -15.68 5.03 8.71
N MET A 83 -14.50 5.65 8.66
CA MET A 83 -13.86 6.33 9.78
C MET A 83 -14.34 7.78 9.99
N GLY A 84 -15.12 8.31 9.04
CA GLY A 84 -15.64 9.67 9.07
C GLY A 84 -14.54 10.73 9.19
N SER A 85 -14.82 11.80 9.93
CA SER A 85 -13.90 12.94 10.08
C SER A 85 -12.59 12.64 10.83
N ARG A 86 -12.40 11.40 11.31
CA ARG A 86 -11.21 10.98 12.04
C ARG A 86 -10.28 10.09 11.20
N ALA A 87 -10.60 9.85 9.94
CA ALA A 87 -9.87 8.92 9.07
C ALA A 87 -8.36 9.21 9.01
N ASP A 88 -7.98 10.48 8.88
CA ASP A 88 -6.59 10.93 8.91
C ASP A 88 -5.90 10.64 10.25
N VAL A 89 -6.56 10.98 11.36
CA VAL A 89 -6.04 10.76 12.72
C VAL A 89 -5.84 9.27 13.00
N LEU A 90 -6.83 8.44 12.64
CA LEU A 90 -6.79 7.00 12.87
C LEU A 90 -5.73 6.33 11.98
N THR A 91 -5.64 6.71 10.71
CA THR A 91 -4.59 6.20 9.81
C THR A 91 -3.19 6.58 10.31
N ASN A 92 -3.01 7.82 10.76
CA ASN A 92 -1.74 8.29 11.31
C ASN A 92 -1.37 7.59 12.64
N GLN A 93 -2.34 7.09 13.40
CA GLN A 93 -2.06 6.26 14.58
C GLN A 93 -1.47 4.90 14.18
N ILE A 94 -2.01 4.27 13.14
CA ILE A 94 -1.48 3.00 12.62
C ILE A 94 -0.04 3.17 12.09
N LEU A 95 0.23 4.25 11.35
CA LEU A 95 1.60 4.55 10.91
C LEU A 95 2.57 4.67 12.10
N ARG A 96 2.17 5.38 13.17
CA ARG A 96 2.99 5.54 14.38
C ARG A 96 3.25 4.24 15.11
N GLU A 97 2.28 3.33 15.16
CA GLU A 97 2.48 1.98 15.72
C GLU A 97 3.53 1.18 14.93
N GLY A 98 3.59 1.39 13.61
CA GLY A 98 4.65 0.88 12.74
C GLY A 98 5.98 1.64 12.82
N GLY A 99 6.07 2.67 13.67
CA GLY A 99 7.27 3.50 13.83
C GLY A 99 7.43 4.61 12.79
N ASP A 100 6.40 4.89 12.00
CA ASP A 100 6.35 5.88 10.93
C ASP A 100 5.62 7.16 11.38
N TYR A 101 6.17 8.33 11.04
CA TYR A 101 5.65 9.63 11.42
C TYR A 101 5.09 10.44 10.23
N THR A 102 4.99 9.81 9.06
CA THR A 102 4.30 10.33 7.87
C THR A 102 2.88 10.76 8.26
N ARG A 103 2.44 11.89 7.69
CA ARG A 103 1.08 12.40 7.91
C ARG A 103 0.27 12.20 6.63
N VAL A 104 -0.63 11.24 6.68
CA VAL A 104 -1.64 11.05 5.64
C VAL A 104 -2.54 12.27 5.63
N PHE A 105 -2.77 12.80 4.43
CA PHE A 105 -3.77 13.81 4.17
C PHE A 105 -4.74 13.31 3.12
N HIS A 106 -5.94 13.87 3.10
CA HIS A 106 -6.95 13.61 2.09
C HIS A 106 -7.40 14.96 1.55
N ALA A 107 -6.70 15.45 0.53
CA ALA A 107 -6.87 16.80 0.01
C ALA A 107 -7.36 16.78 -1.44
N GLY A 108 -8.48 17.47 -1.68
CA GLY A 108 -8.92 17.88 -3.01
C GLY A 108 -9.83 16.88 -3.75
N SER A 109 -10.34 17.35 -4.88
CA SER A 109 -11.00 16.51 -5.88
C SER A 109 -9.94 15.90 -6.78
N LEU A 110 -9.92 14.59 -6.82
CA LEU A 110 -9.08 13.80 -7.72
C LEU A 110 -9.91 13.27 -8.90
N SER A 111 -9.27 12.69 -9.91
CA SER A 111 -9.99 11.92 -10.94
C SER A 111 -10.62 10.68 -10.31
N ASP A 112 -11.66 10.14 -10.92
CA ASP A 112 -12.41 8.96 -10.42
C ASP A 112 -11.49 7.74 -10.14
N ASP A 113 -10.32 7.67 -10.78
CA ASP A 113 -9.36 6.57 -10.65
C ASP A 113 -8.24 6.83 -9.60
N SER A 114 -8.30 7.90 -8.81
CA SER A 114 -7.22 8.22 -7.85
C SER A 114 -7.73 8.55 -6.44
N LEU A 115 -6.95 8.16 -5.43
CA LEU A 115 -7.30 8.30 -4.01
C LEU A 115 -6.57 9.48 -3.39
N ALA A 116 -7.30 10.39 -2.74
CA ALA A 116 -6.69 11.60 -2.20
C ALA A 116 -5.69 11.31 -1.07
N PHE A 117 -5.86 10.20 -0.34
CA PHE A 117 -4.85 9.72 0.60
C PHE A 117 -3.66 9.01 -0.08
N GLY A 118 -3.82 8.52 -1.30
CA GLY A 118 -2.74 7.96 -2.12
C GLY A 118 -1.72 9.03 -2.54
N GLU A 119 -2.12 10.28 -2.65
CA GLU A 119 -1.22 11.40 -2.96
C GLU A 119 -0.33 11.82 -1.79
N THR A 120 -0.45 11.16 -0.62
CA THR A 120 0.43 11.39 0.53
C THR A 120 1.89 11.14 0.13
N PRO A 121 2.79 12.15 0.22
CA PRO A 121 4.21 11.96 0.04
C PRO A 121 4.74 11.05 1.15
N TRP A 122 5.27 9.89 0.77
CA TRP A 122 5.75 8.89 1.70
C TRP A 122 7.17 8.49 1.34
N ASN A 123 8.10 8.68 2.28
CA ASN A 123 9.49 8.34 2.06
C ASN A 123 9.69 6.81 1.99
N LEU A 124 10.55 6.32 1.09
CA LEU A 124 10.80 4.89 0.96
C LEU A 124 11.33 4.24 2.26
N SER A 125 12.18 4.94 3.01
CA SER A 125 12.70 4.44 4.29
C SER A 125 11.63 4.36 5.38
N ASP A 126 10.67 5.28 5.38
CA ASP A 126 9.52 5.25 6.29
C ASP A 126 8.54 4.13 5.90
N GLN A 127 8.30 3.95 4.59
CA GLN A 127 7.52 2.82 4.05
C GLN A 127 8.12 1.48 4.48
N ALA A 128 9.44 1.29 4.33
CA ALA A 128 10.14 0.07 4.74
C ALA A 128 10.08 -0.14 6.26
N ARG A 129 10.17 0.94 7.05
CA ARG A 129 10.05 0.89 8.51
C ARG A 129 8.66 0.44 8.94
N PHE A 130 7.61 1.02 8.36
CA PHE A 130 6.22 0.63 8.61
C PHE A 130 6.00 -0.84 8.26
N ALA A 131 6.41 -1.26 7.05
CA ALA A 131 6.29 -2.63 6.57
C ALA A 131 6.99 -3.65 7.48
N SER A 132 8.20 -3.34 7.96
CA SER A 132 8.98 -4.19 8.86
C SER A 132 8.32 -4.39 10.23
N ASN A 133 7.45 -3.46 10.65
CA ASN A 133 6.72 -3.53 11.93
C ASN A 133 5.25 -3.96 11.76
N LEU A 134 4.78 -4.21 10.53
CA LEU A 134 3.36 -4.41 10.23
C LEU A 134 2.71 -5.52 11.06
N ARG A 135 3.42 -6.65 11.26
CA ARG A 135 2.93 -7.79 12.06
C ARG A 135 2.93 -7.53 13.58
N CYS A 136 3.54 -6.44 14.03
CA CYS A 136 3.52 -6.01 15.42
C CYS A 136 2.33 -5.09 15.74
N ILE A 137 1.65 -4.56 14.70
CA ILE A 137 0.48 -3.69 14.83
C ILE A 137 -0.73 -4.55 15.22
N ALA A 138 -1.56 -4.10 16.17
CA ALA A 138 -2.77 -4.84 16.53
C ALA A 138 -3.77 -4.90 15.36
N ASP A 139 -4.55 -5.97 15.26
CA ASP A 139 -5.60 -6.17 14.24
C ASP A 139 -5.12 -6.19 12.78
N HIS A 140 -3.82 -6.44 12.54
CA HIS A 140 -3.23 -6.49 11.19
C HIS A 140 -3.65 -7.72 10.37
N GLN A 141 -4.24 -8.75 10.99
CA GLN A 141 -4.29 -10.10 10.41
C GLN A 141 -5.09 -10.18 9.12
N SER A 142 -6.27 -9.54 9.05
CA SER A 142 -7.09 -9.53 7.83
C SER A 142 -6.35 -8.86 6.66
N VAL A 143 -5.69 -7.73 6.93
CA VAL A 143 -4.93 -6.97 5.92
C VAL A 143 -3.71 -7.74 5.45
N VAL A 144 -2.91 -8.31 6.37
CA VAL A 144 -1.73 -9.11 6.01
C VAL A 144 -2.12 -10.38 5.25
N ASN A 145 -3.24 -11.01 5.60
CA ASN A 145 -3.75 -12.16 4.85
C ASN A 145 -4.17 -11.76 3.43
N ALA A 146 -4.84 -10.62 3.25
CA ALA A 146 -5.20 -10.12 1.93
C ALA A 146 -3.97 -9.72 1.10
N MET A 147 -2.92 -9.17 1.71
CA MET A 147 -1.63 -8.91 1.04
C MET A 147 -0.90 -10.19 0.60
N ALA A 148 -1.24 -11.34 1.21
CA ALA A 148 -0.72 -12.65 0.83
C ALA A 148 -1.62 -13.37 -0.19
N ALA A 149 -2.86 -12.90 -0.39
CA ALA A 149 -3.81 -13.45 -1.33
C ALA A 149 -3.48 -12.93 -2.75
N LEU A 150 -2.72 -13.73 -3.49
CA LEU A 150 -2.42 -13.46 -4.90
C LEU A 150 -3.72 -13.54 -5.72
N ASN A 151 -4.30 -12.39 -6.04
CA ASN A 151 -5.30 -12.33 -7.11
C ASN A 151 -4.59 -12.40 -8.47
N ASN A 152 -5.24 -13.06 -9.44
CA ASN A 152 -4.75 -13.19 -10.82
C ASN A 152 -4.46 -11.79 -11.40
N GLY A 153 -3.17 -11.44 -11.57
CA GLY A 153 -2.73 -10.11 -12.02
C GLY A 153 -1.35 -9.67 -11.51
N HIS A 154 -0.72 -10.46 -10.64
CA HIS A 154 0.59 -10.18 -10.04
C HIS A 154 1.70 -11.07 -10.66
N ASP A 155 1.73 -11.21 -11.99
CA ASP A 155 2.70 -12.04 -12.73
C ASP A 155 4.03 -11.33 -13.04
N TYR A 156 4.32 -10.25 -12.33
CA TYR A 156 5.54 -9.47 -12.44
C TYR A 156 5.98 -8.95 -11.06
N GLY A 157 7.24 -8.50 -10.94
CA GLY A 157 7.75 -7.89 -9.70
C GLY A 157 7.77 -8.86 -8.50
N LEU A 158 7.42 -8.36 -7.31
CA LEU A 158 7.45 -9.11 -6.04
C LEU A 158 6.47 -10.30 -6.02
N GLY A 159 5.45 -10.30 -6.88
CA GLY A 159 4.47 -11.39 -7.01
C GLY A 159 5.05 -12.70 -7.55
N LEU A 160 6.27 -12.65 -8.10
CA LEU A 160 7.01 -13.83 -8.57
C LEU A 160 7.71 -14.59 -7.44
N ILE A 161 7.78 -14.03 -6.23
CA ILE A 161 8.46 -14.65 -5.09
C ILE A 161 7.44 -15.51 -4.32
N PRO A 162 7.63 -16.85 -4.23
CA PRO A 162 6.74 -17.72 -3.49
C PRO A 162 6.62 -17.29 -2.03
N GLY A 163 5.39 -17.00 -1.57
CA GLY A 163 5.13 -16.59 -0.19
C GLY A 163 5.41 -15.11 0.11
N ALA A 164 5.66 -14.27 -0.91
CA ALA A 164 5.74 -12.83 -0.71
C ALA A 164 4.42 -12.24 -0.19
N ILE A 165 4.54 -11.23 0.65
CA ILE A 165 3.42 -10.44 1.17
C ILE A 165 3.74 -9.01 0.78
N PHE A 166 2.96 -8.42 -0.11
CA PHE A 166 3.31 -7.09 -0.61
C PHE A 166 2.09 -6.29 -1.01
N LYS A 167 2.27 -4.97 -1.04
CA LYS A 167 1.33 -4.05 -1.67
C LYS A 167 2.13 -3.07 -2.51
N GLY A 168 1.96 -3.15 -3.83
CA GLY A 168 2.52 -2.17 -4.76
C GLY A 168 1.63 -0.92 -4.89
N GLY A 169 2.26 0.22 -5.13
CA GLY A 169 1.66 1.48 -5.54
C GLY A 169 1.82 1.71 -7.04
N TRP A 170 0.72 2.02 -7.74
CA TRP A 170 0.66 2.27 -9.18
C TRP A 170 -0.01 3.63 -9.41
N SER A 171 0.50 4.41 -10.36
CA SER A 171 -0.26 5.48 -11.02
C SER A 171 -0.65 5.02 -12.41
N GLY A 172 -1.93 5.19 -12.78
CA GLY A 172 -2.40 5.02 -14.16
C GLY A 172 -1.95 6.14 -15.08
#